data_AF-A0A1Z4LW75-F1
#
_entry.id   AF-A0A1Z4LW75-F1
#
_cell.length_a   1.000
_cell.length_b   1.000
_cell.length_c   1.000
_cell.angle_alpha   90.00
_cell.angle_beta   90.00
_cell.angle_gamma   90.00
#
_symmetry.space_group_name_H-M   'P 1'
#
loop_
_entity.id
_entity.type
_entity.pdbx_description
1 polymer ?
#
loop_
_entity_poly.entity_id
_entity_poly.type
_entity_poly.pdbx_seq_one_letter_code
_entity_poly.pdbx_strand_id
1 'polypeptide(L)'
;MFNLLKSSLKNSLITLVLVALFLGISTTGWTSSSIAALPAGNAITDGKALLRYALPIDNEPVRKLQKSLEDIATQLRANRRWRAISNDLKTASRVLSKPEAILASVRSEKQEEAKVWINELQTGVEKLQEVAKTKDKEETWIERAELLNLVSKLEESMVKGFPYEVPAEYSNLPQLKGRATVAVKTNEGDVEVVLDGYSAPVTAGNFVDLVKRGFYDGLEFLRAEDFYVLQIGDPPGKEVGFIDPKTNEYRAIPMEVLVEGDEEPIYGTTLEQAGLYTEMPVLPFSAYGAVAMARPEAEVNGGSSQFFFFLFEPELTPAGRNLLDGRYSVFGYVTKGKEVLEKLKAGDKIESAEVIQGIENLVEPQNA
;
A
#
# COMPACT_ATOMS: atom_id res chain seq x y z
N MET A 1 -46.75 19.69 62.66
CA MET A 1 -45.35 19.76 62.20
C MET A 1 -44.88 18.49 61.44
N PHE A 2 -45.26 17.28 61.86
CA PHE A 2 -44.81 16.02 61.24
C PHE A 2 -45.27 15.78 59.78
N ASN A 3 -46.48 16.21 59.39
CA ASN A 3 -46.98 15.99 58.03
C ASN A 3 -46.34 16.90 56.96
N LEU A 4 -45.90 18.11 57.35
CA LEU A 4 -45.19 19.04 56.45
C LEU A 4 -43.78 18.55 56.12
N LEU A 5 -43.05 18.00 57.10
CA LEU A 5 -41.75 17.39 56.86
C LEU A 5 -41.84 16.17 55.94
N LYS A 6 -42.88 15.34 56.11
CA LYS A 6 -43.07 14.12 55.29
C LYS A 6 -43.38 14.44 53.83
N SER A 7 -44.17 15.48 53.57
CA SER A 7 -44.44 15.98 52.21
C SER A 7 -43.19 16.62 51.57
N SER A 8 -42.42 17.40 52.34
CA SER A 8 -41.18 18.01 51.85
C SER A 8 -40.14 16.95 51.49
N LEU A 9 -39.99 15.90 52.30
CA LEU A 9 -39.06 14.81 52.02
C LEU A 9 -39.47 14.02 50.78
N LYS A 10 -40.77 13.73 50.63
CA LYS A 10 -41.31 12.97 49.49
C LYS A 10 -41.15 13.75 48.18
N ASN A 11 -41.43 15.05 48.21
CA ASN A 11 -41.26 15.91 47.05
C ASN A 11 -39.77 16.05 46.69
N SER A 12 -38.89 16.22 47.67
CA SER A 12 -37.44 16.29 47.43
C SER A 12 -36.88 15.00 46.85
N LEU A 13 -37.37 13.82 47.30
CA LEU A 13 -36.96 12.53 46.75
C LEU A 13 -37.42 12.37 45.29
N ILE A 14 -38.65 12.79 44.98
CA ILE A 14 -39.19 12.79 43.62
C ILE A 14 -38.40 13.74 42.72
N THR A 15 -38.02 14.92 43.21
CA THR A 15 -37.18 15.85 42.44
C THR A 15 -35.80 15.26 42.16
N LEU A 16 -35.19 14.57 43.14
CA LEU A 16 -33.88 13.95 42.99
C LEU A 16 -33.91 12.78 41.98
N VAL A 17 -34.98 11.98 42.00
CA VAL A 17 -35.21 10.91 41.01
C VAL A 17 -35.46 11.48 39.62
N LEU A 18 -36.24 12.57 39.50
CA LEU A 18 -36.50 13.23 38.21
C LEU A 18 -35.24 13.88 37.64
N VAL A 19 -34.37 14.46 38.47
CA VAL A 19 -33.07 15.01 38.06
C VAL A 19 -32.11 13.89 37.63
N ALA A 20 -32.09 12.76 38.34
CA ALA A 20 -31.29 11.59 37.94
C ALA A 20 -31.78 10.98 36.61
N LEU A 21 -33.10 10.94 36.37
CA LEU A 21 -33.69 10.53 35.09
C LEU A 21 -33.39 11.54 33.98
N PHE A 22 -33.46 12.84 34.25
CA PHE A 22 -33.12 13.87 33.26
C PHE A 22 -31.63 13.85 32.88
N LEU A 23 -30.73 13.64 33.85
CA LEU A 23 -29.28 13.53 33.61
C LEU A 23 -28.90 12.18 32.98
N GLY A 24 -29.63 11.10 33.28
CA GLY A 24 -29.44 9.78 32.67
C GLY A 24 -29.93 9.67 31.23
N ILE A 25 -30.86 10.53 30.80
CA ILE A 25 -31.37 10.58 29.42
C ILE A 25 -30.54 11.54 28.54
N SER A 26 -29.73 12.44 29.13
CA SER A 26 -28.83 13.31 28.36
C SER A 26 -27.53 12.64 27.88
N THR A 27 -27.25 11.39 28.27
CA THR A 27 -26.08 10.65 27.78
C THR A 27 -26.36 9.82 26.54
N THR A 28 -27.62 9.68 26.09
CA THR A 28 -27.98 8.93 24.88
C THR A 28 -27.69 9.69 23.57
N GLY A 29 -27.09 10.88 23.65
CA GLY A 29 -26.69 11.69 22.49
C GLY A 29 -25.18 11.76 22.26
N TRP A 30 -24.36 11.12 23.11
CA TRP A 30 -22.89 11.13 23.01
C TRP A 30 -22.29 9.77 22.64
N THR A 31 -23.10 8.87 22.07
CA THR A 31 -22.54 7.79 21.26
C THR A 31 -22.38 8.35 19.85
N SER A 32 -21.15 8.47 19.38
CA SER A 32 -20.84 8.67 17.97
C SER A 32 -21.75 7.73 17.18
N SER A 33 -22.60 8.26 16.30
CA SER A 33 -23.37 7.40 15.40
C SER A 33 -22.35 6.54 14.65
N SER A 34 -22.36 5.24 14.90
CA SER A 34 -21.59 4.29 14.11
C SER A 34 -22.18 4.30 12.72
N ILE A 35 -21.56 5.06 11.81
CA ILE A 35 -21.90 5.06 10.40
C ILE A 35 -21.35 3.74 9.84
N ALA A 36 -22.21 2.72 9.80
CA ALA A 36 -21.97 1.54 8.98
C ALA A 36 -22.25 1.93 7.52
N ALA A 37 -21.27 2.55 6.87
CA ALA A 37 -21.29 2.76 5.43
C ALA A 37 -20.33 1.77 4.77
N LEU A 38 -20.77 1.14 3.68
CA LEU A 38 -19.85 0.45 2.80
C LEU A 38 -18.87 1.49 2.24
N PRO A 39 -17.57 1.18 2.11
CA PRO A 39 -16.62 2.06 1.44
C PRO A 39 -17.19 2.49 0.09
N ALA A 40 -17.16 3.79 -0.19
CA ALA A 40 -17.67 4.29 -1.45
C ALA A 40 -16.67 4.00 -2.57
N GLY A 41 -17.03 3.11 -3.50
CA GLY A 41 -16.24 2.80 -4.70
C GLY A 41 -15.65 1.39 -4.71
N ASN A 42 -15.04 1.02 -5.83
CA ASN A 42 -14.31 -0.24 -5.96
C ASN A 42 -12.88 -0.04 -5.47
N ALA A 43 -12.31 -1.03 -4.77
CA ALA A 43 -10.91 -1.00 -4.37
C ALA A 43 -9.97 -0.93 -5.60
N ILE A 44 -8.83 -0.25 -5.44
CA ILE A 44 -7.79 -0.21 -6.46
C ILE A 44 -7.04 -1.53 -6.42
N THR A 45 -7.11 -2.31 -7.49
CA THR A 45 -6.52 -3.67 -7.53
C THR A 45 -5.25 -3.76 -8.38
N ASP A 46 -4.77 -2.64 -8.93
CA ASP A 46 -3.52 -2.57 -9.70
C ASP A 46 -2.38 -2.13 -8.79
N GLY A 47 -1.39 -2.99 -8.59
CA GLY A 47 -0.23 -2.70 -7.74
C GLY A 47 0.53 -1.45 -8.18
N LYS A 48 0.62 -1.19 -9.50
CA LYS A 48 1.26 0.04 -10.01
C LYS A 48 0.46 1.29 -9.63
N ALA A 49 -0.87 1.21 -9.61
CA ALA A 49 -1.73 2.31 -9.18
C ALA A 49 -1.60 2.55 -7.66
N LEU A 50 -1.62 1.49 -6.86
CA LEU A 50 -1.39 1.58 -5.41
C LEU A 50 -0.05 2.25 -5.10
N LEU A 51 1.02 1.85 -5.79
CA LEU A 51 2.33 2.49 -5.67
C LEU A 51 2.28 3.97 -6.06
N ARG A 52 1.56 4.38 -7.11
CA ARG A 52 1.42 5.81 -7.42
C ARG A 52 0.75 6.57 -6.28
N TYR A 53 -0.39 6.07 -5.77
CA TYR A 53 -1.10 6.72 -4.66
C TYR A 53 -0.29 6.76 -3.36
N ALA A 54 0.57 5.76 -3.11
CA ALA A 54 1.44 5.70 -1.95
C ALA A 54 2.61 6.71 -1.96
N LEU A 55 2.89 7.36 -3.09
CA LEU A 55 3.98 8.35 -3.14
C LEU A 55 3.68 9.55 -2.23
N PRO A 56 4.65 9.97 -1.38
CA PRO A 56 4.49 11.12 -0.49
C PRO A 56 4.66 12.43 -1.26
N ILE A 57 3.70 12.71 -2.14
CA ILE A 57 3.67 13.90 -2.99
C ILE A 57 2.35 14.65 -2.84
N ASP A 58 2.45 15.97 -2.87
CA ASP A 58 1.30 16.86 -2.89
C ASP A 58 1.33 17.69 -4.19
N ASN A 59 0.61 17.21 -5.20
CA ASN A 59 0.43 17.88 -6.48
C ASN A 59 -0.91 17.48 -7.10
N GLU A 60 -1.97 18.25 -6.81
CA GLU A 60 -3.32 17.98 -7.33
C GLU A 60 -3.36 17.83 -8.88
N PRO A 61 -2.65 18.65 -9.68
CA PRO A 61 -2.61 18.48 -11.14
C PRO A 61 -2.16 17.08 -11.59
N VAL A 62 -1.05 16.56 -11.09
CA VAL A 62 -0.55 15.23 -11.50
C VAL A 62 -1.50 14.12 -11.03
N ARG A 63 -2.08 14.24 -9.82
CA ARG A 63 -3.10 13.29 -9.33
C ARG A 63 -4.34 13.27 -10.21
N LYS A 64 -4.76 14.43 -10.73
CA LYS A 64 -5.87 14.53 -11.69
C LYS A 64 -5.54 13.89 -13.03
N LEU A 65 -4.31 14.06 -13.53
CA LEU A 65 -3.82 13.38 -14.73
C LEU A 65 -3.83 11.86 -14.53
N GLN A 66 -3.20 11.37 -13.46
CA GLN A 66 -3.16 9.96 -13.08
C GLN A 66 -4.57 9.37 -13.06
N LYS A 67 -5.47 9.95 -12.26
CA LYS A 67 -6.85 9.48 -12.12
C LYS A 67 -7.59 9.41 -13.45
N SER A 68 -7.45 10.43 -14.29
CA SER A 68 -8.11 10.43 -15.61
C SER A 68 -7.62 9.31 -16.52
N LEU A 69 -6.34 8.94 -16.46
CA LEU A 69 -5.80 7.83 -17.23
C LEU A 69 -6.18 6.47 -16.63
N GLU A 70 -6.25 6.35 -15.30
CA GLU A 70 -6.67 5.13 -14.60
C GLU A 70 -8.17 4.81 -14.81
N ASP A 71 -9.03 5.83 -14.78
CA ASP A 71 -10.48 5.69 -14.95
C ASP A 71 -10.84 5.06 -16.31
N ILE A 72 -10.01 5.24 -17.34
CA ILE A 72 -10.20 4.63 -18.67
C ILE A 72 -10.32 3.11 -18.56
N ALA A 73 -9.53 2.45 -17.70
CA ALA A 73 -9.61 1.00 -17.52
C ALA A 73 -10.98 0.58 -16.96
N THR A 74 -11.52 1.36 -16.02
CA THR A 74 -12.88 1.16 -15.48
C THR A 74 -13.94 1.38 -16.57
N GLN A 75 -13.82 2.43 -17.37
CA GLN A 75 -14.76 2.70 -18.46
C GLN A 75 -14.74 1.62 -19.56
N LEU A 76 -13.55 1.06 -19.86
CA LEU A 76 -13.40 -0.04 -20.82
C LEU A 76 -14.10 -1.33 -20.33
N ARG A 77 -13.99 -1.64 -19.02
CA ARG A 77 -14.67 -2.79 -18.39
C ARG A 77 -16.18 -2.57 -18.26
N ALA A 78 -16.62 -1.34 -17.95
CA ALA A 78 -18.02 -0.97 -17.78
C ALA A 78 -18.77 -0.80 -19.12
N ASN A 79 -18.74 -1.82 -19.99
CA ASN A 79 -19.36 -1.81 -21.32
C ASN A 79 -18.78 -0.74 -22.27
N ARG A 80 -17.46 -0.52 -22.24
CA ARG A 80 -16.73 0.34 -23.19
C ARG A 80 -17.35 1.72 -23.34
N ARG A 81 -17.46 2.48 -22.23
CA ARG A 81 -18.06 3.83 -22.21
C ARG A 81 -17.16 4.85 -22.92
N TRP A 82 -17.09 4.78 -24.25
CA TRP A 82 -16.22 5.62 -25.09
C TRP A 82 -16.41 7.13 -24.89
N ARG A 83 -17.63 7.58 -24.59
CA ARG A 83 -17.88 8.98 -24.25
C ARG A 83 -17.21 9.40 -22.95
N ALA A 84 -17.20 8.52 -21.94
CA ALA A 84 -16.51 8.78 -20.68
C ALA A 84 -14.98 8.78 -20.90
N ILE A 85 -14.46 7.77 -21.63
CA ILE A 85 -13.04 7.70 -22.02
C ILE A 85 -12.59 8.99 -22.74
N SER A 86 -13.40 9.50 -23.69
CA SER A 86 -13.10 10.77 -24.37
C SER A 86 -13.07 11.97 -23.41
N ASN A 87 -13.91 11.99 -22.38
CA ASN A 87 -13.89 13.05 -21.37
C ASN A 87 -12.67 12.94 -20.44
N ASP A 88 -12.28 11.72 -20.10
CA ASP A 88 -11.09 11.45 -19.29
C ASP A 88 -9.83 11.90 -20.05
N LEU A 89 -9.70 11.54 -21.33
CA LEU A 89 -8.59 11.98 -22.19
C LEU A 89 -8.56 13.50 -22.43
N LYS A 90 -9.73 14.16 -22.51
CA LYS A 90 -9.80 15.63 -22.55
C LYS A 90 -9.33 16.26 -21.24
N THR A 91 -9.59 15.60 -20.12
CA THR A 91 -9.12 16.05 -18.81
C THR A 91 -7.61 15.92 -18.71
N ALA A 92 -7.05 14.76 -19.10
CA ALA A 92 -5.61 14.54 -19.19
C ALA A 92 -4.92 15.61 -20.06
N SER A 93 -5.42 15.81 -21.29
CA SER A 93 -4.89 16.82 -22.23
C SER A 93 -4.93 18.24 -21.65
N ARG A 94 -6.03 18.62 -20.96
CA ARG A 94 -6.15 19.93 -20.32
C ARG A 94 -5.19 20.13 -19.15
N VAL A 95 -4.93 19.07 -18.38
CA VAL A 95 -3.93 19.13 -17.29
C VAL A 95 -2.54 19.31 -17.89
N LEU A 96 -2.20 18.51 -18.91
CA LEU A 96 -0.91 18.55 -19.58
C LEU A 96 -0.67 19.86 -20.36
N SER A 97 -1.71 20.60 -20.73
CA SER A 97 -1.57 21.92 -21.37
C SER A 97 -1.11 23.03 -20.40
N LYS A 98 -0.93 22.71 -19.11
CA LYS A 98 -0.43 23.62 -18.07
C LYS A 98 0.75 22.97 -17.33
N PRO A 99 1.86 22.69 -18.04
CA PRO A 99 2.97 21.91 -17.50
C PRO A 99 3.61 22.54 -16.26
N GLU A 100 3.52 23.87 -16.10
CA GLU A 100 4.11 24.61 -14.99
C GLU A 100 3.55 24.17 -13.64
N ALA A 101 2.24 23.84 -13.59
CA ALA A 101 1.59 23.38 -12.36
C ALA A 101 2.05 21.98 -11.93
N ILE A 102 2.42 21.14 -12.88
CA ILE A 102 2.98 19.81 -12.65
C ILE A 102 4.44 19.95 -12.21
N LEU A 103 5.22 20.75 -12.94
CA LEU A 103 6.65 20.96 -12.70
C LEU A 103 6.94 21.65 -11.36
N ALA A 104 5.97 22.34 -10.76
CA ALA A 104 6.12 23.04 -9.48
C ALA A 104 6.57 22.13 -8.32
N SER A 105 6.19 20.84 -8.34
CA SER A 105 6.57 19.88 -7.30
C SER A 105 7.77 18.99 -7.70
N VAL A 106 8.25 19.08 -8.94
CA VAL A 106 9.38 18.28 -9.44
C VAL A 106 10.70 18.78 -8.86
N ARG A 107 11.57 17.86 -8.42
CA ARG A 107 12.91 18.20 -7.91
C ARG A 107 13.76 18.92 -8.96
N SER A 108 14.59 19.85 -8.51
CA SER A 108 15.43 20.71 -9.37
C SER A 108 16.25 19.92 -10.39
N GLU A 109 16.88 18.85 -9.96
CA GLU A 109 17.75 17.98 -10.74
C GLU A 109 16.98 17.10 -11.75
N LYS A 110 15.65 16.99 -11.60
CA LYS A 110 14.77 16.22 -12.49
C LYS A 110 13.91 17.07 -13.42
N GLN A 111 14.03 18.40 -13.36
CA GLN A 111 13.22 19.33 -14.16
C GLN A 111 13.31 19.08 -15.67
N GLU A 112 14.51 18.84 -16.22
CA GLU A 112 14.67 18.62 -17.66
C GLU A 112 14.11 17.25 -18.10
N GLU A 113 14.33 16.19 -17.32
CA GLU A 113 13.74 14.87 -17.56
C GLU A 113 12.19 14.95 -17.51
N ALA A 114 11.64 15.64 -16.51
CA ALA A 114 10.20 15.80 -16.36
C ALA A 114 9.56 16.56 -17.53
N LYS A 115 10.21 17.58 -18.07
CA LYS A 115 9.75 18.27 -19.29
C LYS A 115 9.66 17.32 -20.48
N VAL A 116 10.64 16.43 -20.65
CA VAL A 116 10.62 15.41 -21.70
C VAL A 116 9.44 14.46 -21.50
N TRP A 117 9.24 13.92 -20.30
CA TRP A 117 8.11 13.02 -20.02
C TRP A 117 6.75 13.71 -20.18
N ILE A 118 6.62 15.00 -19.83
CA ILE A 118 5.38 15.76 -20.05
C ILE A 118 5.09 15.91 -21.54
N ASN A 119 6.10 16.18 -22.38
CA ASN A 119 5.92 16.26 -23.83
C ASN A 119 5.56 14.89 -24.44
N GLU A 120 6.18 13.81 -23.95
CA GLU A 120 5.81 12.44 -24.33
C GLU A 120 4.37 12.10 -23.91
N LEU A 121 3.96 12.50 -22.70
CA LEU A 121 2.58 12.35 -22.21
C LEU A 121 1.59 13.14 -23.07
N GLN A 122 1.91 14.38 -23.45
CA GLN A 122 1.06 15.18 -24.35
C GLN A 122 0.84 14.45 -25.68
N THR A 123 1.94 14.04 -26.32
CA THR A 123 1.93 13.36 -27.62
C THR A 123 1.20 12.02 -27.54
N GLY A 124 1.44 11.24 -26.49
CA GLY A 124 0.79 9.94 -26.31
C GLY A 124 -0.69 10.06 -25.91
N VAL A 125 -1.10 11.10 -25.19
CA VAL A 125 -2.53 11.38 -24.95
C VAL A 125 -3.24 11.76 -26.25
N GLU A 126 -2.62 12.55 -27.13
CA GLU A 126 -3.16 12.85 -28.46
C GLU A 126 -3.32 11.59 -29.31
N LYS A 127 -2.30 10.73 -29.34
CA LYS A 127 -2.37 9.42 -30.01
C LYS A 127 -3.51 8.56 -29.44
N LEU A 128 -3.61 8.47 -28.11
CA LEU A 128 -4.65 7.70 -27.44
C LEU A 128 -6.06 8.25 -27.70
N GLN A 129 -6.21 9.56 -27.92
CA GLN A 129 -7.47 10.15 -28.36
C GLN A 129 -7.87 9.65 -29.75
N GLU A 130 -6.94 9.51 -30.69
CA GLU A 130 -7.23 8.96 -32.02
C GLU A 130 -7.60 7.47 -31.95
N VAL A 131 -6.85 6.67 -31.17
CA VAL A 131 -7.18 5.25 -30.92
C VAL A 131 -8.57 5.11 -30.27
N ALA A 132 -8.91 5.95 -29.29
CA ALA A 132 -10.22 5.90 -28.66
C ALA A 132 -11.37 6.25 -29.63
N LYS A 133 -11.13 7.04 -30.69
CA LYS A 133 -12.13 7.33 -31.73
C LYS A 133 -12.40 6.12 -32.62
N THR A 134 -11.40 5.27 -32.88
CA THR A 134 -11.58 4.01 -33.63
C THR A 134 -12.28 2.94 -32.79
N LYS A 135 -12.43 3.18 -31.47
CA LYS A 135 -13.01 2.25 -30.49
C LYS A 135 -12.24 0.94 -30.37
N ASP A 136 -10.93 0.98 -30.61
CA ASP A 136 -10.05 -0.16 -30.37
C ASP A 136 -9.82 -0.33 -28.87
N LYS A 137 -10.44 -1.36 -28.29
CA LYS A 137 -10.36 -1.65 -26.85
C LYS A 137 -8.94 -2.03 -26.44
N GLU A 138 -8.28 -2.87 -27.24
CA GLU A 138 -7.00 -3.48 -26.87
C GLU A 138 -5.89 -2.44 -26.97
N GLU A 139 -5.84 -1.71 -28.09
CA GLU A 139 -4.85 -0.64 -28.27
C GLU A 139 -5.07 0.48 -27.24
N THR A 140 -6.33 0.89 -26.97
CA THR A 140 -6.61 1.87 -25.90
C THR A 140 -6.10 1.39 -24.55
N TRP A 141 -6.22 0.09 -24.26
CA TRP A 141 -5.75 -0.48 -23.00
C TRP A 141 -4.23 -0.44 -22.87
N ILE A 142 -3.51 -0.77 -23.95
CA ILE A 142 -2.05 -0.83 -24.00
C ILE A 142 -1.47 0.58 -23.90
N GLU A 143 -1.89 1.50 -24.78
CA GLU A 143 -1.37 2.86 -24.83
C GLU A 143 -1.60 3.62 -23.51
N ARG A 144 -2.77 3.42 -22.88
CA ARG A 144 -3.06 3.94 -21.53
C ARG A 144 -2.06 3.42 -20.49
N ALA A 145 -1.62 2.16 -20.60
CA ALA A 145 -0.65 1.58 -19.65
C ALA A 145 0.71 2.25 -19.79
N GLU A 146 1.15 2.49 -21.02
CA GLU A 146 2.41 3.19 -21.30
C GLU A 146 2.41 4.62 -20.78
N LEU A 147 1.31 5.35 -20.95
CA LEU A 147 1.18 6.68 -20.36
C LEU A 147 1.26 6.66 -18.83
N LEU A 148 0.64 5.68 -18.17
CA LEU A 148 0.74 5.56 -16.71
C LEU A 148 2.15 5.20 -16.23
N ASN A 149 2.96 4.49 -17.04
CA ASN A 149 4.37 4.28 -16.73
C ASN A 149 5.15 5.62 -16.72
N LEU A 150 4.84 6.54 -17.64
CA LEU A 150 5.42 7.90 -17.65
C LEU A 150 4.92 8.73 -16.47
N VAL A 151 3.64 8.64 -16.11
CA VAL A 151 3.10 9.29 -14.90
C VAL A 151 3.82 8.81 -13.66
N SER A 152 4.09 7.50 -13.51
CA SER A 152 4.86 6.97 -12.39
C SER A 152 6.25 7.62 -12.29
N LYS A 153 7.00 7.72 -13.40
CA LYS A 153 8.32 8.40 -13.40
C LYS A 153 8.22 9.87 -13.00
N LEU A 154 7.21 10.55 -13.52
CA LEU A 154 6.96 11.96 -13.24
C LEU A 154 6.63 12.19 -11.77
N GLU A 155 5.76 11.39 -11.18
CA GLU A 155 5.40 11.46 -9.76
C GLU A 155 6.59 11.11 -8.84
N GLU A 156 7.37 10.07 -9.16
CA GLU A 156 8.57 9.72 -8.41
C GLU A 156 9.62 10.85 -8.43
N SER A 157 9.68 11.63 -9.51
CA SER A 157 10.57 12.80 -9.60
C SER A 157 10.15 13.98 -8.69
N MET A 158 8.92 13.96 -8.15
CA MET A 158 8.42 14.98 -7.22
C MET A 158 8.75 14.68 -5.76
N VAL A 159 9.13 13.45 -5.42
CA VAL A 159 9.50 13.11 -4.04
C VAL A 159 10.80 13.82 -3.69
N LYS A 160 10.74 14.77 -2.75
CA LYS A 160 11.87 15.66 -2.38
C LYS A 160 12.94 14.97 -1.53
N GLY A 161 12.56 13.92 -0.82
CA GLY A 161 13.39 13.17 0.10
C GLY A 161 12.54 12.16 0.88
N PHE A 162 13.18 11.46 1.80
CA PHE A 162 12.47 10.55 2.70
C PHE A 162 11.62 11.37 3.70
N PRO A 163 10.32 11.07 3.88
CA PRO A 163 9.37 12.01 4.48
C PRO A 163 9.42 12.15 6.01
N TYR A 164 10.00 11.19 6.73
CA TYR A 164 10.06 11.17 8.20
C TYR A 164 11.36 10.50 8.67
N GLU A 165 11.64 10.50 9.98
CA GLU A 165 12.75 9.72 10.53
C GLU A 165 12.23 8.43 11.16
N VAL A 166 12.83 7.30 10.81
CA VAL A 166 12.51 6.01 11.44
C VAL A 166 12.93 6.07 12.91
N PRO A 167 12.11 5.56 13.87
CA PRO A 167 12.44 5.57 15.29
C PRO A 167 13.84 5.04 15.58
N ALA A 168 14.56 5.70 16.49
CA ALA A 168 15.96 5.40 16.80
C ALA A 168 16.18 3.96 17.32
N GLU A 169 15.15 3.36 17.93
CA GLU A 169 15.18 1.96 18.36
C GLU A 169 15.34 0.96 17.20
N TYR A 170 15.00 1.35 15.97
CA TYR A 170 15.17 0.53 14.76
C TYR A 170 16.38 0.96 13.90
N SER A 171 17.26 1.81 14.44
CA SER A 171 18.47 2.28 13.73
C SER A 171 19.53 1.18 13.49
N ASN A 172 19.40 0.06 14.21
CA ASN A 172 20.20 -1.16 14.05
C ASN A 172 19.64 -2.14 13.00
N LEU A 173 18.53 -1.80 12.34
CA LEU A 173 17.93 -2.60 11.28
C LEU A 173 18.17 -1.96 9.90
N PRO A 174 18.24 -2.75 8.82
CA PRO A 174 18.30 -2.20 7.47
C PRO A 174 17.03 -1.40 7.15
N GLN A 175 17.18 -0.25 6.48
CA GLN A 175 16.06 0.62 6.13
C GLN A 175 16.09 0.94 4.64
N LEU A 176 14.94 0.88 3.97
CA LEU A 176 14.81 1.35 2.59
C LEU A 176 14.26 2.79 2.59
N LYS A 177 15.14 3.78 2.44
CA LYS A 177 14.75 5.21 2.39
C LYS A 177 14.35 5.65 0.98
N GLY A 178 13.42 4.91 0.37
CA GLY A 178 12.96 5.15 -1.00
C GLY A 178 12.25 3.91 -1.57
N ARG A 179 12.41 3.67 -2.87
CA ARG A 179 11.92 2.44 -3.52
C ARG A 179 13.06 1.59 -4.02
N ALA A 180 12.81 0.29 -4.15
CA ALA A 180 13.67 -0.64 -4.86
C ALA A 180 12.82 -1.57 -5.72
N THR A 181 13.38 -2.00 -6.85
CA THR A 181 12.77 -3.01 -7.72
C THR A 181 13.60 -4.28 -7.65
N VAL A 182 12.95 -5.40 -7.36
CA VAL A 182 13.58 -6.73 -7.30
C VAL A 182 13.04 -7.58 -8.45
N ALA A 183 13.96 -8.13 -9.25
CA ALA A 183 13.67 -9.19 -10.20
C ALA A 183 13.80 -10.53 -9.49
N VAL A 184 12.72 -11.31 -9.49
CA VAL A 184 12.66 -12.64 -8.88
C VAL A 184 12.54 -13.66 -10.00
N LYS A 185 13.58 -14.44 -10.21
CA LYS A 185 13.57 -15.56 -11.15
C LYS A 185 13.03 -16.79 -10.45
N THR A 186 12.06 -17.45 -11.06
CA THR A 186 11.47 -18.69 -10.55
C THR A 186 11.50 -19.78 -11.61
N ASN A 187 11.28 -21.02 -11.22
CA ASN A 187 11.16 -22.13 -12.17
C ASN A 187 9.90 -22.06 -13.07
N GLU A 188 8.96 -21.14 -12.81
CA GLU A 188 7.75 -20.92 -13.63
C GLU A 188 7.83 -19.62 -14.46
N GLY A 189 8.93 -18.85 -14.32
CA GLY A 189 9.18 -17.58 -15.01
C GLY A 189 9.62 -16.45 -14.09
N ASP A 190 9.73 -15.25 -14.64
CA ASP A 190 10.24 -14.09 -13.90
C ASP A 190 9.09 -13.19 -13.40
N VAL A 191 9.24 -12.67 -12.18
CA VAL A 191 8.34 -11.71 -11.55
C VAL A 191 9.15 -10.47 -11.15
N GLU A 192 8.58 -9.27 -11.35
CA GLU A 192 9.18 -8.04 -10.82
C GLU A 192 8.33 -7.47 -9.67
N VAL A 193 8.98 -7.20 -8.55
CA VAL A 193 8.37 -6.61 -7.34
C VAL A 193 8.93 -5.22 -7.13
N VAL A 194 8.05 -4.23 -6.93
CA VAL A 194 8.46 -2.90 -6.47
C VAL A 194 8.16 -2.79 -4.99
N LEU A 195 9.18 -2.44 -4.23
CA LEU A 195 9.17 -2.30 -2.77
C LEU A 195 9.04 -0.82 -2.42
N ASP A 196 8.15 -0.51 -1.47
CA ASP A 196 7.83 0.87 -1.07
C ASP A 196 8.31 1.16 0.35
N GLY A 197 9.56 1.63 0.43
CA GLY A 197 10.15 2.05 1.69
C GLY A 197 9.59 3.37 2.23
N TYR A 198 8.88 4.17 1.42
CA TYR A 198 8.18 5.36 1.91
C TYR A 198 7.08 5.03 2.91
N SER A 199 6.41 3.89 2.76
CA SER A 199 5.35 3.44 3.68
C SER A 199 5.83 2.36 4.66
N ALA A 200 6.82 1.55 4.28
CA ALA A 200 7.34 0.43 5.07
C ALA A 200 8.88 0.33 5.04
N PRO A 201 9.60 1.32 5.60
CA PRO A 201 11.05 1.42 5.46
C PRO A 201 11.82 0.28 6.11
N VAL A 202 11.42 -0.21 7.28
CA VAL A 202 12.17 -1.25 8.02
C VAL A 202 11.96 -2.62 7.36
N THR A 203 10.73 -2.91 6.99
CA THR A 203 10.31 -4.17 6.36
C THR A 203 10.89 -4.29 4.96
N ALA A 204 10.73 -3.25 4.13
CA ALA A 204 11.32 -3.22 2.80
C ALA A 204 12.85 -3.21 2.87
N GLY A 205 13.44 -2.48 3.82
CA GLY A 205 14.89 -2.47 4.04
C GLY A 205 15.45 -3.84 4.37
N ASN A 206 14.81 -4.54 5.32
CA ASN A 206 15.17 -5.91 5.67
C ASN A 206 15.05 -6.85 4.47
N PHE A 207 13.97 -6.77 3.69
CA PHE A 207 13.81 -7.60 2.50
C PHE A 207 14.93 -7.35 1.47
N VAL A 208 15.25 -6.09 1.16
CA VAL A 208 16.31 -5.73 0.21
C VAL A 208 17.69 -6.18 0.71
N ASP A 209 17.99 -6.06 2.00
CA ASP A 209 19.24 -6.58 2.59
C ASP A 209 19.34 -8.11 2.43
N LEU A 210 18.24 -8.85 2.64
CA LEU A 210 18.23 -10.30 2.45
C LEU A 210 18.36 -10.71 0.98
N VAL A 211 17.75 -9.98 0.05
CA VAL A 211 17.98 -10.16 -1.39
C VAL A 211 19.45 -9.91 -1.74
N LYS A 212 20.04 -8.81 -1.26
CA LYS A 212 21.46 -8.48 -1.48
C LYS A 212 22.42 -9.56 -0.98
N ARG A 213 22.02 -10.31 0.06
CA ARG A 213 22.77 -11.44 0.63
C ARG A 213 22.57 -12.77 -0.11
N GLY A 214 21.67 -12.83 -1.09
CA GLY A 214 21.28 -14.07 -1.75
C GLY A 214 20.48 -15.01 -0.84
N PHE A 215 19.85 -14.51 0.22
CA PHE A 215 19.17 -15.34 1.22
C PHE A 215 18.02 -16.15 0.62
N TYR A 216 17.31 -15.57 -0.35
CA TYR A 216 16.14 -16.20 -0.97
C TYR A 216 16.49 -17.18 -2.10
N ASP A 217 17.75 -17.23 -2.53
CA ASP A 217 18.16 -18.04 -3.68
C ASP A 217 18.05 -19.53 -3.36
N GLY A 218 17.29 -20.24 -4.19
CA GLY A 218 17.01 -21.67 -4.04
C GLY A 218 15.93 -22.01 -3.02
N LEU A 219 15.31 -21.04 -2.34
CA LEU A 219 14.23 -21.30 -1.40
C LEU A 219 12.94 -21.71 -2.12
N GLU A 220 12.24 -22.66 -1.52
CA GLU A 220 10.96 -23.17 -2.02
C GLU A 220 9.78 -22.38 -1.45
N PHE A 221 8.73 -22.22 -2.25
CA PHE A 221 7.44 -21.76 -1.78
C PHE A 221 6.83 -22.86 -0.89
N LEU A 222 6.51 -22.53 0.35
CA LEU A 222 6.17 -23.51 1.39
C LEU A 222 4.69 -23.86 1.37
N ARG A 223 3.85 -22.83 1.31
CA ARG A 223 2.42 -22.97 1.57
C ARG A 223 1.62 -22.08 0.66
N ALA A 224 0.71 -22.71 -0.08
CA ALA A 224 -0.49 -22.09 -0.63
C ALA A 224 -1.64 -22.47 0.31
N GLU A 225 -1.70 -21.85 1.49
CA GLU A 225 -2.74 -22.14 2.46
C GLU A 225 -4.06 -21.59 1.91
N ASP A 226 -5.05 -22.48 1.77
CA ASP A 226 -6.42 -22.12 1.37
C ASP A 226 -6.54 -21.24 0.12
N PHE A 227 -5.60 -21.31 -0.85
CA PHE A 227 -5.60 -20.53 -2.10
C PHE A 227 -5.34 -19.01 -1.97
N TYR A 228 -5.08 -18.46 -0.78
CA TYR A 228 -5.11 -16.99 -0.58
C TYR A 228 -3.74 -16.32 -0.52
N VAL A 229 -2.70 -17.07 -0.12
CA VAL A 229 -1.33 -16.56 -0.01
C VAL A 229 -0.33 -17.57 -0.54
N LEU A 230 0.79 -17.09 -1.07
CA LEU A 230 1.95 -17.92 -1.46
C LEU A 230 3.15 -17.51 -0.62
N GLN A 231 3.49 -18.31 0.39
CA GLN A 231 4.52 -18.00 1.39
C GLN A 231 5.88 -18.62 1.05
N ILE A 232 6.95 -17.90 1.38
CA ILE A 232 8.36 -18.27 1.16
C ILE A 232 9.26 -17.57 2.19
N GLY A 233 10.57 -17.88 2.19
CA GLY A 233 11.57 -17.21 3.02
C GLY A 233 11.91 -17.94 4.31
N ASP A 234 11.48 -19.19 4.45
CA ASP A 234 11.90 -20.07 5.55
C ASP A 234 13.23 -20.75 5.16
N PRO A 235 14.30 -20.59 5.96
CA PRO A 235 15.60 -21.15 5.62
C PRO A 235 15.59 -22.68 5.69
N PRO A 236 16.43 -23.38 4.92
CA PRO A 236 16.59 -24.81 5.06
C PRO A 236 17.27 -25.13 6.41
N GLY A 237 16.69 -26.05 7.19
CA GLY A 237 17.31 -26.58 8.41
C GLY A 237 16.48 -26.37 9.66
N LYS A 238 17.15 -26.07 10.79
CA LYS A 238 16.52 -25.88 12.11
C LYS A 238 16.25 -24.42 12.45
N GLU A 239 16.86 -23.51 11.70
CA GLU A 239 16.65 -22.08 11.90
C GLU A 239 15.24 -21.71 11.50
N VAL A 240 14.68 -20.72 12.18
CA VAL A 240 13.40 -20.11 11.84
C VAL A 240 13.71 -18.66 11.57
N GLY A 241 13.40 -18.16 10.37
CA GLY A 241 13.74 -16.81 9.96
C GLY A 241 15.24 -16.57 9.71
N PHE A 242 15.66 -15.30 9.63
CA PHE A 242 17.06 -14.94 9.43
C PHE A 242 17.81 -14.85 10.76
N ILE A 243 18.89 -15.62 10.87
CA ILE A 243 19.89 -15.50 11.94
C ILE A 243 21.03 -14.60 11.45
N ASP A 244 21.29 -13.51 12.16
CA ASP A 244 22.36 -12.60 11.78
C ASP A 244 23.72 -13.29 12.00
N PRO A 245 24.56 -13.45 10.95
CA PRO A 245 25.81 -14.19 11.06
C PRO A 245 26.85 -13.49 11.95
N LYS A 246 26.68 -12.19 12.25
CA LYS A 246 27.60 -11.45 13.12
C LYS A 246 27.25 -11.61 14.59
N THR A 247 25.95 -11.56 14.93
CA THR A 247 25.49 -11.66 16.33
C THR A 247 25.11 -13.08 16.72
N ASN A 248 24.84 -13.95 15.73
CA ASN A 248 24.25 -15.27 15.90
C ASN A 248 22.89 -15.22 16.61
N GLU A 249 22.14 -14.14 16.39
CA GLU A 249 20.81 -13.91 16.96
C GLU A 249 19.74 -13.81 15.86
N TYR A 250 18.51 -14.14 16.21
CA TYR A 250 17.35 -13.97 15.34
C TYR A 250 17.11 -12.48 15.07
N ARG A 251 17.06 -12.10 13.79
CA ARG A 251 16.70 -10.72 13.41
C ARG A 251 15.19 -10.57 13.35
N ALA A 252 14.63 -10.05 14.43
CA ALA A 252 13.25 -9.60 14.50
C ALA A 252 13.12 -8.17 13.95
N ILE A 253 12.08 -7.91 13.18
CA ILE A 253 11.69 -6.57 12.74
C ILE A 253 10.31 -6.19 13.29
N PRO A 254 10.06 -4.89 13.55
CA PRO A 254 8.76 -4.45 13.99
C PRO A 254 7.72 -4.64 12.89
N MET A 255 6.47 -4.86 13.29
CA MET A 255 5.37 -4.53 12.40
C MET A 255 5.35 -3.03 12.17
N GLU A 256 5.17 -2.60 10.93
CA GLU A 256 4.92 -1.20 10.59
C GLU A 256 3.74 -1.07 9.60
N VAL A 257 2.91 -0.05 9.77
CA VAL A 257 1.80 0.29 8.87
C VAL A 257 1.65 1.80 8.81
N LEU A 258 1.77 2.37 7.61
CA LEU A 258 1.40 3.75 7.35
C LEU A 258 -0.09 3.83 7.03
N VAL A 259 -0.85 4.61 7.80
CA VAL A 259 -2.27 4.87 7.59
C VAL A 259 -2.45 6.05 6.62
N GLU A 260 -3.49 6.02 5.79
CA GLU A 260 -3.83 7.13 4.90
C GLU A 260 -4.04 8.43 5.69
N GLY A 261 -3.23 9.44 5.39
CA GLY A 261 -3.31 10.76 6.01
C GLY A 261 -2.35 10.98 7.19
N ASP A 262 -1.72 9.92 7.69
CA ASP A 262 -0.67 10.04 8.71
C ASP A 262 0.67 10.44 8.09
N GLU A 263 1.51 11.11 8.89
CA GLU A 263 2.84 11.59 8.46
C GLU A 263 3.92 10.50 8.55
N GLU A 264 3.76 9.53 9.46
CA GLU A 264 4.72 8.46 9.73
C GLU A 264 4.01 7.13 10.06
N PRO A 265 4.68 5.97 9.88
CA PRO A 265 4.09 4.67 10.16
C PRO A 265 3.86 4.44 11.65
N ILE A 266 2.83 3.66 11.95
CA ILE A 266 2.63 3.09 13.28
C ILE A 266 3.50 1.83 13.39
N TYR A 267 4.31 1.76 14.44
CA TYR A 267 5.23 0.65 14.70
C TYR A 267 4.77 -0.23 15.86
N GLY A 268 5.05 -1.52 15.74
CA GLY A 268 4.94 -2.53 16.79
C GLY A 268 3.55 -2.87 17.32
N THR A 269 2.51 -2.50 16.58
CA THR A 269 1.12 -2.85 16.90
C THR A 269 0.32 -3.05 15.62
N THR A 270 -0.70 -3.91 15.68
CA THR A 270 -1.71 -3.95 14.61
C THR A 270 -2.65 -2.75 14.73
N LEU A 271 -3.33 -2.38 13.63
CA LEU A 271 -4.38 -1.35 13.67
C LEU A 271 -5.52 -1.76 14.61
N GLU A 272 -5.83 -3.06 14.67
CA GLU A 272 -6.84 -3.61 15.59
C GLU A 272 -6.46 -3.38 17.06
N GLN A 273 -5.20 -3.67 17.42
CA GLN A 273 -4.68 -3.45 18.78
C GLN A 273 -4.60 -1.95 19.13
N ALA A 274 -4.33 -1.10 18.14
CA ALA A 274 -4.34 0.36 18.29
C ALA A 274 -5.77 0.96 18.35
N GLY A 275 -6.81 0.15 18.15
CA GLY A 275 -8.21 0.63 18.13
C GLY A 275 -8.63 1.32 16.83
N LEU A 276 -7.86 1.16 15.75
CA LEU A 276 -8.01 1.81 14.45
C LEU A 276 -8.72 0.90 13.43
N TYR A 277 -9.89 0.37 13.79
CA TYR A 277 -10.62 -0.63 12.99
C TYR A 277 -11.16 -0.11 11.65
N THR A 278 -11.23 1.20 11.47
CA THR A 278 -11.80 1.84 10.28
C THR A 278 -10.80 2.47 9.35
N GLU A 279 -9.55 2.57 9.79
CA GLU A 279 -8.47 3.22 9.06
C GLU A 279 -7.95 2.31 7.95
N MET A 280 -7.55 2.93 6.84
CA MET A 280 -7.02 2.23 5.67
C MET A 280 -5.51 2.43 5.62
N PRO A 281 -4.72 1.36 5.38
CA PRO A 281 -3.30 1.51 5.15
C PRO A 281 -3.05 2.14 3.77
N VAL A 282 -1.96 2.91 3.66
CA VAL A 282 -1.45 3.41 2.37
C VAL A 282 -1.12 2.27 1.41
N LEU A 283 -0.68 1.13 1.95
CA LEU A 283 -0.45 -0.11 1.20
C LEU A 283 -1.48 -1.19 1.61
N PRO A 284 -2.64 -1.27 0.93
CA PRO A 284 -3.68 -2.26 1.23
C PRO A 284 -3.49 -3.60 0.52
N PHE A 285 -4.10 -4.65 1.06
CA PHE A 285 -4.26 -5.96 0.44
C PHE A 285 -5.40 -5.97 -0.61
N SER A 286 -5.43 -4.99 -1.51
CA SER A 286 -6.43 -4.91 -2.58
C SER A 286 -5.92 -5.42 -3.93
N ALA A 287 -4.60 -5.51 -4.12
CA ALA A 287 -3.98 -6.01 -5.34
C ALA A 287 -3.53 -7.46 -5.22
N TYR A 288 -3.80 -8.24 -6.26
CA TYR A 288 -3.17 -9.54 -6.47
C TYR A 288 -1.65 -9.35 -6.62
N GLY A 289 -0.87 -10.06 -5.81
CA GLY A 289 0.58 -9.90 -5.73
C GLY A 289 1.03 -8.78 -4.79
N ALA A 290 0.19 -8.31 -3.86
CA ALA A 290 0.68 -7.56 -2.70
C ALA A 290 1.67 -8.42 -1.92
N VAL A 291 2.79 -7.83 -1.50
CA VAL A 291 3.88 -8.54 -0.79
C VAL A 291 3.89 -8.08 0.64
N ALA A 292 3.75 -9.02 1.57
CA ALA A 292 3.68 -8.73 2.99
C ALA A 292 4.57 -9.64 3.82
N MET A 293 5.08 -9.10 4.93
CA MET A 293 5.97 -9.81 5.83
C MET A 293 5.15 -10.78 6.68
N ALA A 294 5.55 -12.05 6.69
CA ALA A 294 5.00 -13.03 7.60
C ALA A 294 5.61 -12.83 9.00
N ARG A 295 4.83 -13.17 10.02
CA ARG A 295 5.26 -13.11 11.42
C ARG A 295 4.58 -14.21 12.25
N PRO A 296 5.17 -14.62 13.38
CA PRO A 296 4.48 -15.43 14.37
C PRO A 296 3.19 -14.75 14.85
N GLU A 297 2.10 -15.50 15.00
CA GLU A 297 0.80 -14.95 15.39
C GLU A 297 0.87 -14.20 16.74
N ALA A 298 1.55 -14.80 17.71
CA ALA A 298 1.68 -14.29 19.08
C ALA A 298 2.68 -13.13 19.24
N GLU A 299 3.51 -12.84 18.22
CA GLU A 299 4.56 -11.82 18.30
C GLU A 299 4.43 -10.83 17.15
N VAL A 300 4.00 -9.60 17.46
CA VAL A 300 3.79 -8.54 16.46
C VAL A 300 5.13 -8.07 15.89
N ASN A 301 6.16 -8.01 16.74
CA ASN A 301 7.53 -7.65 16.35
C ASN A 301 8.36 -8.90 16.05
N GLY A 302 7.76 -9.86 15.35
CA GLY A 302 8.36 -11.16 15.08
C GLY A 302 8.60 -11.44 13.61
N GLY A 303 8.41 -10.44 12.73
CA GLY A 303 8.77 -10.59 11.32
C GLY A 303 10.27 -10.79 11.17
N SER A 304 10.71 -11.52 10.14
CA SER A 304 12.14 -11.72 9.86
C SER A 304 12.37 -11.92 8.36
N SER A 305 12.50 -13.15 7.87
CA SER A 305 12.76 -13.43 6.46
C SER A 305 11.55 -13.96 5.68
N GLN A 306 10.55 -14.52 6.37
CA GLN A 306 9.41 -15.11 5.71
C GLN A 306 8.45 -14.03 5.21
N PHE A 307 8.03 -14.12 3.96
CA PHE A 307 7.08 -13.21 3.35
C PHE A 307 6.09 -14.00 2.49
N PHE A 308 5.01 -13.36 2.07
CA PHE A 308 4.04 -13.97 1.18
C PHE A 308 3.52 -13.00 0.12
N PHE A 309 3.16 -13.58 -1.03
CA PHE A 309 2.34 -12.91 -2.03
C PHE A 309 0.87 -13.14 -1.71
N PHE A 310 0.06 -12.09 -1.73
CA PHE A 310 -1.38 -12.18 -1.60
C PHE A 310 -2.02 -12.54 -2.95
N LEU A 311 -2.70 -13.69 -3.03
CA LEU A 311 -3.30 -14.22 -4.27
C LEU A 311 -4.79 -13.83 -4.45
N PHE A 312 -5.26 -12.88 -3.65
CA PHE A 312 -6.65 -12.41 -3.60
C PHE A 312 -7.65 -13.46 -3.10
N GLU A 313 -8.50 -13.04 -2.16
CA GLU A 313 -9.60 -13.86 -1.67
C GLU A 313 -10.88 -13.05 -1.46
N PRO A 314 -12.00 -13.42 -2.09
CA PRO A 314 -13.30 -12.80 -1.84
C PRO A 314 -13.73 -12.75 -0.37
N GLU A 315 -13.51 -13.81 0.42
CA GLU A 315 -13.88 -13.84 1.85
C GLU A 315 -13.05 -12.88 2.70
N LEU A 316 -11.80 -12.62 2.31
CA LEU A 316 -10.94 -11.64 2.95
C LEU A 316 -11.19 -10.22 2.46
N THR A 317 -11.93 -10.02 1.37
CA THR A 317 -12.17 -8.70 0.74
C THR A 317 -13.65 -8.26 0.72
N PRO A 318 -14.43 -8.42 1.82
CA PRO A 318 -15.83 -8.04 1.82
C PRO A 318 -15.99 -6.53 1.62
N ALA A 319 -16.78 -6.15 0.62
CA ALA A 319 -17.13 -4.76 0.32
C ALA A 319 -15.94 -3.79 0.15
N GLY A 320 -14.80 -4.28 -0.32
CA GLY A 320 -13.63 -3.45 -0.63
C GLY A 320 -12.72 -3.13 0.57
N ARG A 321 -12.94 -3.74 1.73
CA ARG A 321 -11.96 -3.77 2.84
C ARG A 321 -11.32 -5.15 2.92
N ASN A 322 -10.01 -5.21 3.18
CA ASN A 322 -9.36 -6.49 3.41
C ASN A 322 -9.20 -6.77 4.91
N LEU A 323 -9.56 -7.97 5.37
CA LEU A 323 -9.39 -8.37 6.78
C LEU A 323 -7.91 -8.50 7.22
N LEU A 324 -6.99 -8.58 6.26
CA LEU A 324 -5.55 -8.57 6.49
C LEU A 324 -4.99 -7.14 6.65
N ASP A 325 -5.72 -6.12 6.19
CA ASP A 325 -5.28 -4.72 6.29
C ASP A 325 -5.04 -4.37 7.76
N GLY A 326 -3.87 -3.79 8.03
CA GLY A 326 -3.49 -3.41 9.39
C GLY A 326 -3.14 -4.57 10.33
N ARG A 327 -3.02 -5.81 9.83
CA ARG A 327 -2.55 -6.99 10.60
C ARG A 327 -1.14 -7.46 10.20
N TYR A 328 -0.70 -7.08 9.01
CA TYR A 328 0.60 -7.37 8.42
C TYR A 328 1.18 -6.13 7.76
N SER A 329 2.50 -6.06 7.67
CA SER A 329 3.21 -5.02 6.91
C SER A 329 3.26 -5.39 5.44
N VAL A 330 2.39 -4.78 4.63
CA VAL A 330 2.56 -4.76 3.17
C VAL A 330 3.72 -3.82 2.86
N PHE A 331 4.68 -4.26 2.05
CA PHE A 331 5.88 -3.48 1.77
C PHE A 331 6.21 -3.40 0.27
N GLY A 332 5.32 -3.92 -0.58
CA GLY A 332 5.48 -3.84 -2.03
C GLY A 332 4.39 -4.56 -2.81
N TYR A 333 4.50 -4.50 -4.14
CA TYR A 333 3.59 -5.16 -5.06
C TYR A 333 4.34 -5.76 -6.26
N VAL A 334 3.82 -6.88 -6.75
CA VAL A 334 4.17 -7.39 -8.08
C VAL A 334 3.70 -6.41 -9.15
N THR A 335 4.61 -6.01 -10.04
CA THR A 335 4.34 -5.06 -11.12
C THR A 335 4.54 -5.65 -12.52
N LYS A 336 5.21 -6.81 -12.64
CA LYS A 336 5.28 -7.64 -13.86
C LYS A 336 5.31 -9.13 -13.50
N GLY A 337 4.89 -9.99 -14.42
CA GLY A 337 4.85 -11.44 -14.21
C GLY A 337 3.65 -11.89 -13.37
N LYS A 338 2.51 -11.20 -13.45
CA LYS A 338 1.30 -11.59 -12.73
C LYS A 338 0.86 -13.01 -13.13
N GLU A 339 0.91 -13.30 -14.42
CA GLU A 339 0.60 -14.60 -15.01
C GLU A 339 1.59 -15.71 -14.62
N VAL A 340 2.81 -15.35 -14.20
CA VAL A 340 3.78 -16.29 -13.60
C VAL A 340 3.36 -16.55 -12.16
N LEU A 341 3.06 -15.49 -11.40
CA LEU A 341 2.59 -15.62 -10.02
C LEU A 341 1.31 -16.46 -9.92
N GLU A 342 0.41 -16.39 -10.90
CA GLU A 342 -0.79 -17.26 -10.99
C GLU A 342 -0.49 -18.75 -11.19
N LYS A 343 0.71 -19.12 -11.63
CA LYS A 343 1.12 -20.52 -11.86
C LYS A 343 1.92 -21.11 -10.71
N LEU A 344 2.57 -20.25 -9.92
CA LEU A 344 3.39 -20.66 -8.79
C LEU A 344 2.55 -21.38 -7.73
N LYS A 345 3.11 -22.46 -7.19
CA LYS A 345 2.51 -23.32 -6.17
C LYS A 345 3.57 -23.72 -5.14
N ALA A 346 3.13 -24.36 -4.06
CA ALA A 346 4.05 -24.96 -3.10
C ALA A 346 5.01 -25.95 -3.79
N GLY A 347 6.30 -25.88 -3.43
CA GLY A 347 7.39 -26.65 -4.03
C GLY A 347 8.03 -26.03 -5.27
N ASP A 348 7.43 -25.00 -5.88
CA ASP A 348 8.15 -24.13 -6.81
C ASP A 348 9.21 -23.34 -6.03
N LYS A 349 10.19 -22.74 -6.71
CA LYS A 349 11.35 -22.10 -6.05
C LYS A 349 11.72 -20.76 -6.67
N ILE A 350 12.31 -19.91 -5.83
CA ILE A 350 13.10 -18.77 -6.31
C ILE A 350 14.46 -19.32 -6.74
N GLU A 351 14.80 -19.17 -8.02
CA GLU A 351 16.13 -19.53 -8.53
C GLU A 351 17.15 -18.46 -8.16
N SER A 352 16.78 -17.20 -8.30
CA SER A 352 17.53 -16.07 -7.77
C SER A 352 16.65 -14.84 -7.55
N ALA A 353 17.02 -13.97 -6.62
CA ALA A 353 16.43 -12.64 -6.46
C ALA A 353 17.51 -11.56 -6.53
N GLU A 354 17.30 -10.53 -7.36
CA GLU A 354 18.27 -9.46 -7.57
C GLU A 354 17.61 -8.08 -7.50
N VAL A 355 18.25 -7.15 -6.78
CA VAL A 355 17.84 -5.74 -6.76
C VAL A 355 18.32 -5.08 -8.06
N ILE A 356 17.39 -4.78 -8.96
CA ILE A 356 17.70 -4.23 -10.29
C ILE A 356 17.65 -2.70 -10.33
N GLN A 357 16.99 -2.06 -9.36
CA GLN A 357 16.90 -0.60 -9.22
C GLN A 357 16.74 -0.20 -7.75
N GLY A 358 17.25 0.97 -7.36
CA GLY A 358 16.99 1.57 -6.05
C GLY A 358 17.80 0.98 -4.89
N ILE A 359 18.89 0.25 -5.18
CA ILE A 359 19.78 -0.28 -4.15
C ILE A 359 20.46 0.83 -3.34
N GLU A 360 20.67 1.99 -3.96
CA GLU A 360 21.20 3.21 -3.35
C GLU A 360 20.30 3.77 -2.24
N ASN A 361 19.02 3.38 -2.21
CA ASN A 361 18.08 3.77 -1.16
C ASN A 361 18.18 2.87 0.08
N LEU A 362 18.91 1.75 0.01
CA LEU A 362 19.15 0.90 1.17
C LEU A 362 20.17 1.55 2.10
N VAL A 363 19.74 1.84 3.33
CA VAL A 363 20.59 2.27 4.43
C VAL A 363 20.94 1.06 5.27
N GLU A 364 22.24 0.75 5.34
CA GLU A 364 22.75 -0.33 6.19
C GLU A 364 22.68 0.07 7.68
N PRO A 365 22.55 -0.91 8.60
CA PRO A 365 22.53 -0.63 10.04
C PRO A 365 23.76 0.16 10.50
N GLN A 366 23.55 1.19 11.33
CA GLN A 366 24.67 2.02 11.81
C GLN A 366 25.64 1.28 12.74
N ASN A 367 25.20 0.17 13.34
CA ASN A 367 25.95 -0.65 14.29
C ASN A 367 26.08 -2.11 13.82
N ALA A 368 26.34 -2.32 12.52
CA ALA A 368 26.43 -3.64 11.91
C ALA A 368 27.66 -4.45 12.31
#